data_AF-A0A969YCG8-F1
#
_entry.id   AF-A0A969YCG8-F1
#
_cell.length_a   1.000
_cell.length_b   1.000
_cell.length_c   1.000
_cell.angle_alpha   90.00
_cell.angle_beta   90.00
_cell.angle_gamma   90.00
#
_symmetry.space_group_name_H-M   'P 1'
#
loop_
_entity.id
_entity.type
_entity.pdbx_description
1 polymer ?
#
loop_
_entity_poly.entity_id
_entity_poly.type
_entity_poly.pdbx_seq_one_letter_code
_entity_poly.pdbx_strand_id
1 'polypeptide(L)'
;MNNCESYKGLLVGLLDGELTPEETVRINEHLARCAACRSEYEQLRETTGKLASMSFKEPEDAVLDQVWRSPYSRFARNASLVMIIAGYASLIAYGVYEVLTSGKEELPAKIAMAAIVLGFVILLCQLIRERIKTYKTDPYKEIER
;
A
#
# COMPACT_ATOMS: atom_id res chain seq x y z
N MET A 1 39.09 -3.83 -29.37
CA MET A 1 37.74 -4.37 -29.09
C MET A 1 37.73 -5.00 -27.70
N ASN A 2 38.27 -4.29 -26.69
CA ASN A 2 38.53 -4.85 -25.37
C ASN A 2 37.74 -4.05 -24.32
N ASN A 3 36.92 -4.76 -23.55
CA ASN A 3 36.23 -4.33 -22.32
C ASN A 3 35.11 -3.28 -22.40
N CYS A 4 34.18 -3.35 -23.34
CA CYS A 4 32.97 -2.48 -23.30
C CYS A 4 32.05 -2.81 -22.09
N GLU A 5 32.04 -4.06 -21.61
CA GLU A 5 31.23 -4.48 -20.45
C GLU A 5 31.57 -3.71 -19.16
N SER A 6 32.84 -3.41 -18.91
CA SER A 6 33.26 -2.68 -17.71
C SER A 6 32.83 -1.21 -17.71
N TYR A 7 32.46 -0.66 -18.88
CA TYR A 7 32.04 0.74 -19.01
C TYR A 7 30.51 0.91 -18.94
N LYS A 8 29.72 -0.16 -19.00
CA LYS A 8 28.24 -0.06 -18.91
C LYS A 8 27.76 0.60 -17.62
N GLY A 9 28.36 0.24 -16.48
CA GLY A 9 28.05 0.89 -15.20
C GLY A 9 28.44 2.37 -15.19
N LEU A 10 29.56 2.72 -15.83
CA LEU A 10 30.02 4.10 -15.95
C LEU A 10 29.14 4.93 -16.91
N LEU A 11 28.49 4.33 -17.91
CA LEU A 11 27.54 5.04 -18.77
C LEU A 11 26.32 5.54 -17.99
N VAL A 12 25.78 4.72 -17.10
CA VAL A 12 24.63 5.09 -16.25
C VAL A 12 25.06 6.12 -15.21
N GLY A 13 26.19 5.90 -14.52
CA GLY A 13 26.72 6.89 -13.58
C GLY A 13 27.04 8.25 -14.25
N LEU A 14 27.48 8.25 -15.51
CA LEU A 14 27.68 9.49 -16.28
C LEU A 14 26.35 10.19 -16.61
N LEU A 15 25.28 9.42 -16.84
CA LEU A 15 23.94 9.97 -17.08
C LEU A 15 23.36 10.63 -15.83
N ASP A 16 23.59 10.02 -14.65
CA ASP A 16 23.08 10.49 -13.37
C ASP A 16 24.01 11.55 -12.71
N GLY A 17 25.23 11.74 -13.24
CA GLY A 17 26.20 12.70 -12.73
C GLY A 17 26.93 12.24 -11.46
N GLU A 18 26.92 10.94 -11.18
CA GLU A 18 27.45 10.34 -9.94
C GLU A 18 28.91 9.86 -10.05
N LEU A 19 29.57 10.07 -11.19
CA LEU A 19 30.94 9.63 -11.40
C LEU A 19 31.97 10.52 -10.71
N THR A 20 33.03 9.89 -10.20
CA THR A 20 34.24 10.62 -9.80
C THR A 20 34.92 11.30 -10.99
N PRO A 21 35.76 12.34 -10.77
CA PRO A 21 36.50 12.99 -11.85
C PRO A 21 37.38 12.01 -12.64
N GLU A 22 38.00 11.05 -11.96
CA GLU A 22 38.87 10.03 -12.58
C GLU A 22 38.06 9.07 -13.46
N GLU A 23 36.86 8.68 -13.03
CA GLU A 23 35.94 7.83 -13.80
C GLU A 23 35.40 8.56 -15.02
N THR A 24 35.07 9.85 -14.86
CA THR A 24 34.56 10.70 -15.93
C THR A 24 35.59 10.85 -17.06
N VAL A 25 36.86 11.03 -16.73
CA VAL A 25 37.94 11.06 -17.74
C VAL A 25 38.05 9.71 -18.45
N ARG A 26 38.06 8.60 -17.70
CA ARG A 26 38.16 7.24 -18.27
C ARG A 26 37.01 6.92 -19.23
N ILE A 27 35.76 7.23 -18.88
CA ILE A 27 34.61 6.94 -19.75
C ILE A 27 34.62 7.85 -20.99
N ASN A 28 35.03 9.12 -20.87
CA ASN A 28 35.11 10.04 -22.00
C ASN A 28 36.18 9.61 -23.02
N GLU A 29 37.34 9.15 -22.56
CA GLU A 29 38.36 8.57 -23.44
C GLU A 29 37.86 7.31 -24.17
N HIS A 30 37.05 6.49 -23.51
CA HIS A 30 36.43 5.32 -24.12
C HIS A 30 35.36 5.70 -25.15
N LEU A 31 34.48 6.65 -24.83
CA LEU A 31 33.45 7.18 -25.72
C LEU A 31 34.04 7.86 -26.96
N ALA A 32 35.24 8.44 -26.88
CA ALA A 32 35.94 8.99 -28.03
C ALA A 32 36.38 7.92 -29.04
N ARG A 33 36.67 6.69 -28.57
CA ARG A 33 37.24 5.60 -29.37
C ARG A 33 36.23 4.50 -29.74
N CYS A 34 35.12 4.38 -29.02
CA CYS A 34 34.12 3.33 -29.20
C CYS A 34 32.78 3.89 -29.70
N ALA A 35 32.41 3.58 -30.94
CA ALA A 35 31.14 4.00 -31.52
C ALA A 35 29.93 3.27 -30.90
N ALA A 36 30.09 2.00 -30.49
CA ALA A 36 29.03 1.21 -29.89
C ALA A 36 28.57 1.80 -28.54
N CYS A 37 29.50 2.08 -27.63
CA CYS A 37 29.18 2.67 -26.32
C CYS A 37 28.61 4.09 -26.44
N ARG A 38 28.99 4.85 -27.49
CA ARG A 38 28.41 6.16 -27.77
C ARG A 38 26.94 6.05 -28.17
N SER A 39 26.62 5.11 -29.06
CA SER A 39 25.23 4.83 -29.45
C SER A 39 24.39 4.37 -28.25
N GLU A 40 24.95 3.54 -27.36
CA GLU A 40 24.26 3.10 -26.14
C GLU A 40 23.98 4.27 -25.19
N TYR A 41 24.96 5.16 -24.98
CA TYR A 41 24.78 6.37 -24.16
C TYR A 41 23.70 7.30 -24.72
N GLU A 42 23.68 7.52 -26.03
CA GLU A 42 22.66 8.34 -26.69
C GLU A 42 21.24 7.75 -26.52
N GLN A 43 21.09 6.44 -26.66
CA GLN A 43 19.81 5.75 -26.44
C GLN A 43 19.32 5.86 -24.99
N LEU A 44 20.23 5.70 -24.02
CA LEU A 44 19.92 5.88 -22.60
C LEU A 44 19.46 7.32 -22.33
N ARG A 45 20.21 8.31 -22.83
CA ARG A 45 19.89 9.73 -22.68
C ARG A 45 18.55 10.10 -23.31
N GLU A 46 18.25 9.58 -24.49
CA GLU A 46 16.96 9.82 -25.15
C GLU A 46 15.79 9.24 -24.34
N THR A 47 15.96 8.01 -23.84
CA THR A 47 14.92 7.32 -23.05
C THR A 47 14.64 8.05 -21.74
N THR A 48 15.69 8.42 -21.00
CA THR A 48 15.56 9.18 -19.75
C THR A 48 15.02 10.59 -20.00
N GLY A 49 15.38 11.24 -21.11
CA GLY A 49 14.81 12.52 -21.51
C GLY A 49 13.30 12.47 -21.76
N LYS A 50 12.80 11.39 -22.41
CA LYS A 50 11.37 11.16 -22.59
C LYS A 50 10.64 10.96 -21.25
N LEU A 51 11.24 10.22 -20.32
CA LEU A 51 10.69 10.03 -18.98
C LEU A 51 10.69 11.32 -18.16
N ALA A 52 11.76 12.12 -18.23
CA ALA A 52 11.84 13.41 -17.55
C ALA A 52 10.80 14.42 -18.05
N SER A 53 10.38 14.31 -19.32
CA SER A 53 9.31 15.13 -19.89
C SER A 53 7.90 14.75 -19.42
N MET A 54 7.75 13.55 -18.83
CA MET A 54 6.51 13.16 -18.17
C MET A 54 6.44 13.84 -16.80
N SER A 55 5.84 15.03 -16.76
CA SER A 55 5.54 15.70 -15.49
C SER A 55 4.46 14.91 -14.75
N PHE A 56 4.88 14.00 -13.86
CA PHE A 56 4.00 13.43 -12.85
C PHE A 56 3.81 14.50 -11.77
N LYS A 57 2.68 15.21 -11.84
CA LYS A 57 2.26 16.10 -10.78
C LYS A 57 1.45 15.27 -9.80
N GLU A 58 2.10 14.85 -8.72
CA GLU A 58 1.41 14.24 -7.59
C GLU A 58 0.32 15.24 -7.14
N PRO A 59 -0.96 14.85 -7.14
CA PRO A 59 -2.01 15.74 -6.65
C PRO A 59 -1.71 16.04 -5.18
N GLU A 60 -1.74 17.31 -4.82
CA GLU A 60 -1.53 17.78 -3.45
C GLU A 60 -2.54 17.09 -2.52
N ASP A 61 -2.08 16.63 -1.35
CA ASP A 61 -2.89 15.81 -0.44
C ASP A 61 -4.21 16.47 -0.04
N ALA A 62 -4.24 17.81 -0.04
CA ALA A 62 -5.45 18.61 0.15
C ALA A 62 -6.55 18.34 -0.90
N VAL A 63 -6.18 18.14 -2.17
CA VAL A 63 -7.12 17.84 -3.27
C VAL A 63 -7.64 16.41 -3.14
N LEU A 64 -6.78 15.46 -2.80
CA LEU A 64 -7.21 14.10 -2.46
C LEU A 64 -8.21 14.14 -1.31
N ASP A 65 -7.87 14.78 -0.20
CA ASP A 65 -8.71 14.79 1.00
C ASP A 65 -10.06 15.47 0.74
N GLN A 66 -10.11 16.48 -0.13
CA GLN A 66 -11.37 17.11 -0.56
C GLN A 66 -12.27 16.14 -1.35
N VAL A 67 -11.69 15.29 -2.21
CA VAL A 67 -12.43 14.22 -2.91
C VAL A 67 -12.92 13.17 -1.92
N TRP A 68 -12.07 12.74 -0.99
CA TRP A 68 -12.42 11.76 0.04
C TRP A 68 -13.42 12.28 1.08
N ARG A 69 -13.53 13.61 1.26
CA ARG A 69 -14.53 14.27 2.12
C ARG A 69 -15.86 14.54 1.43
N SER A 70 -16.01 14.20 0.15
CA SER A 70 -17.28 14.31 -0.55
C SER A 70 -18.41 13.64 0.26
N PRO A 71 -19.57 14.30 0.43
CA PRO A 71 -20.68 13.76 1.24
C PRO A 71 -21.13 12.37 0.76
N TYR A 72 -20.91 12.05 -0.52
CA TYR A 72 -21.18 10.75 -1.10
C TYR A 72 -20.31 9.63 -0.51
N SER A 73 -19.01 9.87 -0.29
CA SER A 73 -18.09 8.84 0.23
C SER A 73 -18.38 8.49 1.70
N ARG A 74 -18.76 9.49 2.50
CA ARG A 74 -19.09 9.32 3.93
C ARG A 74 -20.42 8.59 4.10
N PHE A 75 -21.43 8.96 3.31
CA PHE A 75 -22.72 8.29 3.34
C PHE A 75 -22.61 6.83 2.87
N ALA A 76 -21.95 6.58 1.72
CA ALA A 76 -21.78 5.24 1.20
C ALA A 76 -21.02 4.32 2.18
N ARG A 77 -19.96 4.83 2.82
CA ARG A 77 -19.17 4.07 3.80
C ARG A 77 -19.96 3.76 5.07
N ASN A 78 -20.67 4.74 5.63
CA ASN A 78 -21.45 4.51 6.84
C ASN A 78 -22.65 3.60 6.56
N ALA A 79 -23.34 3.79 5.42
CA ALA A 79 -24.47 2.97 5.03
C ALA A 79 -24.08 1.51 4.79
N SER A 80 -22.93 1.26 4.13
CA SER A 80 -22.45 -0.11 3.92
C SER A 80 -22.09 -0.80 5.24
N LEU A 81 -21.43 -0.09 6.16
CA LEU A 81 -21.11 -0.63 7.48
C LEU A 81 -22.38 -0.96 8.28
N VAL A 82 -23.37 -0.07 8.29
CA VAL A 82 -24.64 -0.32 8.99
C VAL A 82 -25.35 -1.53 8.39
N MET A 83 -25.41 -1.66 7.07
CA MET A 83 -26.03 -2.82 6.41
C MET A 83 -25.32 -4.13 6.75
N ILE A 84 -23.97 -4.14 6.74
CA ILE A 84 -23.19 -5.34 7.09
C ILE A 84 -23.44 -5.72 8.56
N ILE A 85 -23.32 -4.76 9.48
CA ILE A 85 -23.51 -5.01 10.91
C ILE A 85 -24.93 -5.51 11.19
N ALA A 86 -25.95 -4.86 10.61
CA ALA A 86 -27.34 -5.25 10.77
C ALA A 86 -27.62 -6.65 10.20
N GLY A 87 -27.06 -6.98 9.03
CA GLY A 87 -27.20 -8.29 8.41
C GLY A 87 -26.59 -9.41 9.27
N TYR A 88 -25.36 -9.24 9.73
CA TYR A 88 -24.71 -10.22 10.61
C TYR A 88 -25.42 -10.34 11.96
N ALA A 89 -25.86 -9.22 12.55
CA ALA A 89 -26.63 -9.25 13.79
C ALA A 89 -27.95 -10.02 13.63
N SER A 90 -28.65 -9.82 12.50
CA SER A 90 -29.88 -10.56 12.19
C SER A 90 -29.65 -12.05 12.01
N LEU A 91 -28.58 -12.46 11.32
CA LEU A 91 -28.21 -13.87 11.16
C LEU A 91 -27.87 -14.53 12.50
N ILE A 92 -27.10 -13.86 13.36
CA ILE A 92 -26.76 -14.36 14.69
C ILE A 92 -28.02 -14.49 15.53
N ALA A 93 -28.90 -13.48 15.53
CA ALA A 93 -30.14 -13.50 16.28
C ALA A 93 -31.07 -14.64 15.81
N TYR A 94 -31.17 -14.86 14.50
CA TYR A 94 -31.94 -15.97 13.94
C TYR A 94 -31.36 -17.33 14.36
N GLY A 95 -30.04 -17.52 14.24
CA GLY A 95 -29.38 -18.75 14.68
C GLY A 95 -29.57 -19.03 16.17
N VAL A 96 -29.49 -18.00 17.02
CA VAL A 96 -29.77 -18.12 18.45
C VAL A 96 -31.24 -18.46 18.71
N TYR A 97 -32.17 -17.81 18.00
CA TYR A 97 -33.60 -18.09 18.10
C TYR A 97 -33.93 -19.53 17.73
N GLU A 98 -33.36 -20.04 16.63
CA GLU A 98 -33.54 -21.41 16.17
C GLU A 98 -33.01 -22.41 17.19
N VAL A 99 -31.82 -22.19 17.75
CA VAL A 99 -31.24 -23.04 18.80
C VAL A 99 -32.05 -23.05 20.10
N LEU A 100 -32.64 -21.91 20.48
CA LEU A 100 -33.45 -21.79 21.70
C LEU A 100 -34.84 -22.43 21.55
N THR A 101 -35.43 -22.33 20.36
CA THR A 101 -36.83 -22.75 20.12
C THR A 101 -36.91 -24.18 19.58
N SER A 102 -35.92 -24.61 18.82
CA SER A 102 -35.81 -25.99 18.32
C SER A 102 -35.19 -26.87 19.41
N GLY A 103 -36.02 -27.63 20.12
CA GLY A 103 -35.58 -28.71 21.01
C GLY A 103 -34.93 -29.91 20.29
N LYS A 104 -34.52 -29.74 19.02
CA LYS A 104 -34.02 -30.80 18.14
C LYS A 104 -32.50 -30.91 18.11
N GLU A 105 -31.78 -29.89 18.57
CA GLU A 105 -30.31 -29.92 18.55
C GLU A 105 -29.73 -30.62 19.78
N GLU A 106 -28.71 -31.43 19.55
CA GLU A 106 -27.95 -32.05 20.62
C GLU A 106 -27.17 -31.00 21.42
N LEU A 107 -27.10 -31.18 22.75
CA LEU A 107 -26.37 -30.31 23.69
C LEU A 107 -25.00 -29.79 23.19
N PRO A 108 -24.12 -30.59 22.53
CA PRO A 108 -22.82 -30.09 22.05
C PRO A 108 -22.90 -28.98 21.01
N ALA A 109 -23.90 -28.99 20.10
CA ALA A 109 -24.02 -27.97 19.05
C ALA A 109 -24.29 -26.59 19.67
N LYS A 110 -25.15 -26.53 20.70
CA LYS A 110 -25.45 -25.30 21.44
C LYS A 110 -24.22 -24.74 22.16
N ILE A 111 -23.44 -25.62 22.78
CA ILE A 111 -22.21 -25.23 23.49
C ILE A 111 -21.18 -24.70 22.50
N ALA A 112 -21.00 -25.35 21.35
CA ALA A 112 -20.07 -24.92 20.30
C ALA A 112 -20.46 -23.54 19.74
N MET A 113 -21.74 -23.33 19.41
CA MET A 113 -22.24 -22.04 18.93
C MET A 113 -22.02 -20.93 19.97
N ALA A 114 -22.37 -21.18 21.24
CA ALA A 114 -22.16 -20.22 22.32
C ALA A 114 -20.67 -19.89 22.52
N ALA A 115 -19.79 -20.88 22.46
CA ALA A 115 -18.34 -20.69 22.58
C ALA A 115 -17.77 -19.81 21.45
N ILE A 116 -18.24 -20.01 20.20
CA ILE A 116 -17.82 -19.20 19.05
C ILE A 116 -18.26 -17.74 19.22
N VAL A 117 -19.54 -17.51 19.53
CA VAL A 117 -20.09 -16.16 19.69
C VAL A 117 -19.39 -15.43 20.85
N LEU A 118 -19.23 -16.10 21.98
CA LEU A 118 -18.60 -15.52 23.17
C LEU A 118 -17.10 -15.28 22.94
N GLY A 119 -16.41 -16.21 22.28
CA GLY A 119 -15.01 -16.04 21.88
C GLY A 119 -14.80 -14.86 20.94
N PHE A 120 -15.67 -14.69 19.93
CA PHE A 120 -15.63 -13.55 19.02
C PHE A 120 -15.81 -12.22 19.78
N VAL A 121 -16.79 -12.15 20.69
CA VAL A 121 -17.04 -10.95 21.51
C VAL A 121 -15.84 -10.62 22.40
N ILE A 122 -15.21 -11.62 23.02
CA ILE A 122 -14.01 -11.40 23.85
C ILE A 122 -12.85 -10.86 23.00
N LEU A 123 -12.55 -11.49 21.86
CA LEU A 123 -11.47 -11.05 20.97
C LEU A 123 -11.70 -9.62 20.47
N LEU A 124 -12.93 -9.31 20.06
CA LEU A 124 -13.32 -7.98 19.61
C LEU A 124 -13.16 -6.94 20.73
N CYS A 125 -13.58 -7.27 21.95
CA CYS A 125 -13.38 -6.42 23.12
C CYS A 125 -11.89 -6.18 23.43
N GLN A 126 -11.04 -7.21 23.34
CA GLN A 126 -9.60 -7.06 23.55
C GLN A 126 -8.98 -6.13 22.51
N LEU A 127 -9.29 -6.35 21.24
CA LEU A 127 -8.77 -5.56 20.13
C LEU A 127 -9.21 -4.09 20.25
N ILE A 128 -10.48 -3.84 20.61
CA ILE A 128 -10.97 -2.47 20.86
C ILE A 128 -10.22 -1.83 22.03
N ARG A 129 -10.02 -2.54 23.14
CA ARG A 129 -9.28 -2.00 24.30
C ARG A 129 -7.84 -1.67 23.94
N GLU A 130 -7.17 -2.57 23.25
CA GLU A 130 -5.80 -2.37 22.78
C GLU A 130 -5.73 -1.18 21.84
N ARG A 131 -6.64 -1.10 20.87
CA ARG A 131 -6.70 0.01 19.92
C ARG A 131 -6.95 1.35 20.61
N ILE A 132 -7.87 1.42 21.57
CA ILE A 132 -8.14 2.65 22.34
C ILE A 132 -6.91 3.07 23.14
N LYS A 133 -6.18 2.12 23.74
CA LYS A 133 -4.96 2.42 24.49
C LYS A 133 -3.86 2.93 23.56
N THR A 134 -3.56 2.19 22.50
CA THR A 134 -2.50 2.54 21.54
C THR A 134 -2.79 3.86 20.83
N TYR A 135 -4.05 4.13 20.46
CA TYR A 135 -4.46 5.38 19.81
C TYR A 135 -4.19 6.63 20.67
N LYS A 136 -4.17 6.52 22.00
CA LYS A 136 -3.84 7.66 22.88
C LYS A 136 -2.34 7.95 22.92
N THR A 137 -1.51 6.94 22.71
CA THR A 137 -0.04 7.03 22.82
C THR A 137 0.66 6.99 21.47
N ASP A 138 -0.08 7.00 20.36
CA ASP A 138 0.47 6.91 19.01
C ASP A 138 1.11 8.26 18.61
N PRO A 139 2.45 8.32 18.46
CA PRO A 139 3.15 9.56 18.12
C PRO A 139 2.92 10.00 16.67
N TYR A 140 2.35 9.14 15.82
CA TYR A 140 2.03 9.45 14.42
C TYR A 140 0.59 9.94 14.24
N LYS A 141 -0.15 10.17 15.33
CA LYS A 141 -1.56 10.57 15.28
C LYS A 141 -1.80 11.93 14.61
N GLU A 142 -0.83 12.84 14.67
CA GLU A 142 -0.95 14.23 14.18
C GLU A 142 -0.16 14.48 12.89
N ILE A 143 0.47 13.45 12.32
CA ILE A 143 1.22 13.59 11.08
C ILE A 143 0.23 13.39 9.92
N GLU A 144 -0.30 14.50 9.42
CA GLU A 144 -0.94 14.56 8.10
C GLU A 144 0.17 14.36 7.06
N ARG A 145 0.05 13.32 6.24
CA ARG A 145 1.01 12.99 5.18
C ARG A 145 0.62 13.70 3.90
#